data_AF-A0A2E6Q5R5-F1
#
_entry.id   AF-A0A2E6Q5R5-F1
#
_cell.length_a   1.000
_cell.length_b   1.000
_cell.length_c   1.000
_cell.angle_alpha   90.00
_cell.angle_beta   90.00
_cell.angle_gamma   90.00
#
_symmetry.space_group_name_H-M   'P 1'
#
loop_
_entity.id
_entity.type
_entity.pdbx_description
1 polymer ?
#
loop_
_entity_poly.entity_id
_entity_poly.type
_entity_poly.pdbx_seq_one_letter_code
_entity_poly.pdbx_strand_id
1 'polypeptide(L)'
;MMAFAAACQATPETAPPPPQATVISKPAIQAPPEPAPEPETGGAPIALTPASEGREQLAAYAPPPEAPVWRRGDAAPDDLAAAADPCGDHGGVNIGSTAQAGSVQTSPDPFSSVGSLSSPSIGALRAELPSSLYSPTLRRLIKQHLAGGAQSSAKSPTPKVVEDHQLADAEKSTAVGAMPVSQLRQAYQQFPFEPEELEAPLTDALEQNSPRRRALLFRAASAQQVPTAIAEVMKVALELARPANLYEMTLRLYGHYIRQFEASFALRWIGFEVGPAQFYLGERCKAKNWRRYLESIAPNDPDARRVVKRFWLWEALSGVVPLGQIDPEEVKNWVRNTRGQAFGQRKIQLAYAMVEAFGGQLPVSNWDRVLNAVRRQPAGARSGELEQAAQQSQTDEVVALSAIIAGARRLDQIPPHHVVKIIGALSQVGLADDARRFAVEVAIAAGL
;
A
#
# COMPACT_ATOMS: atom_id res chain seq x y z
N MET A 1 25.74 75.38 31.59
CA MET A 1 26.95 74.83 30.94
C MET A 1 26.47 73.94 29.80
N MET A 2 26.30 74.53 28.61
CA MET A 2 27.11 74.33 27.38
C MET A 2 26.79 73.02 26.64
N ALA A 3 26.65 72.91 25.32
CA ALA A 3 26.42 73.81 24.17
C ALA A 3 26.23 72.90 22.93
N PHE A 4 25.64 73.44 21.87
CA PHE A 4 25.50 72.88 20.51
C PHE A 4 26.78 72.29 19.87
N ALA A 5 26.64 71.34 18.94
CA ALA A 5 27.30 71.41 17.61
C ALA A 5 26.77 70.35 16.62
N ALA A 6 26.48 70.81 15.41
CA ALA A 6 26.17 70.04 14.21
C ALA A 6 27.44 69.76 13.38
N ALA A 7 27.43 68.74 12.53
CA ALA A 7 28.31 68.67 11.36
C ALA A 7 27.69 67.80 10.25
N CYS A 8 27.45 68.43 9.10
CA CYS A 8 27.14 67.83 7.81
C CYS A 8 28.43 67.33 7.14
N GLN A 9 28.37 66.25 6.37
CA GLN A 9 29.33 65.99 5.29
C GLN A 9 28.59 65.52 4.04
N ALA A 10 28.79 66.27 2.96
CA ALA A 10 28.29 66.05 1.62
C ALA A 10 29.22 65.10 0.84
N THR A 11 28.64 64.20 0.04
CA THR A 11 29.34 63.39 -0.95
C THR A 11 29.26 64.05 -2.34
N PRO A 12 30.33 64.02 -3.15
CA PRO A 12 30.33 64.63 -4.47
C PRO A 12 29.62 63.76 -5.52
N GLU A 13 28.86 64.48 -6.33
CA GLU A 13 28.06 64.12 -7.49
C GLU A 13 28.98 63.85 -8.70
N THR A 14 28.90 62.66 -9.29
CA THR A 14 29.64 62.28 -10.51
C THR A 14 28.71 62.28 -11.71
N ALA A 15 29.09 63.04 -12.74
CA ALA A 15 28.32 63.36 -13.94
C ALA A 15 27.99 62.15 -14.86
N PRO A 16 26.91 62.24 -15.66
CA PRO A 16 26.50 61.21 -16.62
C PRO A 16 27.30 61.28 -17.95
N PRO A 17 27.50 60.15 -18.65
CA PRO A 17 28.16 60.10 -19.95
C PRO A 17 27.26 60.60 -21.11
N PRO A 18 27.86 61.07 -22.23
CA PRO A 18 27.16 61.70 -23.34
C PRO A 18 26.38 60.71 -24.24
N PRO A 19 25.36 61.20 -24.98
CA PRO A 19 24.48 60.39 -25.82
C PRO A 19 25.18 59.91 -27.09
N GLN A 20 25.10 58.61 -27.38
CA GLN A 20 25.54 58.03 -28.64
C GLN A 20 24.41 58.06 -29.69
N ALA A 21 24.83 58.33 -30.92
CA ALA A 21 24.01 58.70 -32.07
C ALA A 21 23.10 57.57 -32.57
N THR A 22 21.90 57.99 -32.97
CA THR A 22 20.85 57.19 -33.60
C THR A 22 21.24 56.87 -35.05
N VAL A 23 21.47 55.59 -35.37
CA VAL A 23 21.53 55.10 -36.76
C VAL A 23 20.14 54.61 -37.14
N ILE A 24 19.50 55.31 -38.07
CA ILE A 24 18.22 54.95 -38.67
C ILE A 24 18.50 53.92 -39.80
N SER A 25 18.07 52.67 -39.58
CA SER A 25 18.02 51.65 -40.63
C SER A 25 16.56 51.33 -40.97
N LYS A 26 16.28 51.29 -42.28
CA LYS A 26 14.98 50.99 -42.92
C LYS A 26 14.42 49.60 -42.52
N PRO A 27 13.09 49.39 -42.58
CA PRO A 27 12.45 48.20 -42.04
C PRO A 27 12.54 47.01 -43.02
N ALA A 28 12.95 45.86 -42.49
CA ALA A 28 12.73 44.57 -43.12
C ALA A 28 11.37 44.02 -42.67
N ILE A 29 10.55 43.58 -43.63
CA ILE A 29 9.26 42.93 -43.40
C ILE A 29 9.54 41.56 -42.74
N GLN A 30 9.18 41.44 -41.46
CA GLN A 30 9.17 40.15 -40.74
C GLN A 30 7.81 39.46 -40.94
N ALA A 31 7.87 38.17 -41.28
CA ALA A 31 6.73 37.28 -41.29
C ALA A 31 6.09 37.19 -39.88
N PRO A 32 4.77 36.94 -39.78
CA PRO A 32 4.09 36.83 -38.50
C PRO A 32 4.70 35.71 -37.63
N PRO A 33 4.87 35.93 -36.32
CA PRO A 33 5.41 34.92 -35.43
C PRO A 33 4.44 33.73 -35.33
N GLU A 34 5.01 32.53 -35.37
CA GLU A 34 4.36 31.28 -34.98
C GLU A 34 3.64 31.46 -33.63
N PRO A 35 2.41 30.94 -33.47
CA PRO A 35 1.71 31.01 -32.19
C PRO A 35 2.56 30.34 -31.12
N ALA A 36 2.81 31.08 -30.04
CA ALA A 36 3.50 30.56 -28.86
C ALA A 36 2.81 29.28 -28.38
N PRO A 37 3.56 28.23 -27.97
CA PRO A 37 2.97 27.09 -27.32
C PRO A 37 2.18 27.58 -26.10
N GLU A 38 0.95 27.07 -25.96
CA GLU A 38 0.11 27.33 -24.79
C GLU A 38 0.92 27.09 -23.52
N PRO A 39 0.81 27.95 -22.49
CA PRO A 39 1.53 27.73 -21.25
C PRO A 39 1.06 26.39 -20.68
N GLU A 40 1.99 25.44 -20.55
CA GLU A 40 1.76 24.27 -19.71
C GLU A 40 1.36 24.80 -18.33
N THR A 41 0.11 24.59 -17.95
CA THR A 41 -0.41 24.84 -16.60
C THR A 41 0.17 23.84 -15.58
N GLY A 42 1.45 23.50 -15.73
CA GLY A 42 2.26 22.87 -14.70
C GLY A 42 2.68 23.95 -13.72
N GLY A 43 1.92 24.10 -12.63
CA GLY A 43 2.36 24.92 -11.51
C GLY A 43 3.79 24.53 -11.13
N ALA A 44 4.62 25.52 -10.83
CA ALA A 44 6.01 25.29 -10.46
C ALA A 44 6.10 24.23 -9.33
N PRO A 45 7.14 23.38 -9.31
CA PRO A 45 7.34 22.44 -8.22
C PRO A 45 7.29 23.20 -6.89
N ILE A 46 6.48 22.70 -5.93
CA ILE A 46 6.39 23.32 -4.60
C ILE A 46 7.80 23.29 -4.01
N ALA A 47 8.22 24.43 -3.45
CA ALA A 47 9.51 24.52 -2.77
C ALA A 47 9.61 23.41 -1.73
N LEU A 48 10.74 22.71 -1.73
CA LEU A 48 11.01 21.68 -0.74
C LEU A 48 10.95 22.32 0.64
N THR A 49 10.38 21.60 1.62
CA THR A 49 10.51 22.06 3.01
C THR A 49 11.99 22.03 3.39
N PRO A 50 12.45 22.89 4.34
CA PRO A 50 13.82 22.82 4.83
C PRO A 50 14.22 21.43 5.33
N ALA A 51 13.25 20.65 5.84
CA ALA A 51 13.46 19.27 6.25
C ALA A 51 13.72 18.34 5.05
N SER A 52 12.98 18.50 3.95
CA SER A 52 13.19 17.74 2.72
C SER A 52 14.47 18.14 1.99
N GLU A 53 14.81 19.42 1.94
CA GLU A 53 16.10 19.89 1.41
C GLU A 53 17.29 19.28 2.17
N GLY A 54 17.25 19.35 3.50
CA GLY A 54 18.31 18.75 4.33
C GLY A 54 18.43 17.24 4.13
N ARG A 55 17.31 16.53 3.93
CA ARG A 55 17.32 15.08 3.65
C ARG A 55 17.88 14.76 2.27
N GLU A 56 17.57 15.56 1.26
CA GLU A 56 18.08 15.39 -0.10
C GLU A 56 19.58 15.68 -0.16
N GLN A 57 20.04 16.73 0.52
CA GLN A 57 21.47 17.01 0.67
C GLN A 57 22.19 15.84 1.35
N LEU A 58 21.63 15.31 2.45
CA LEU A 58 22.18 14.12 3.11
C LEU A 58 22.16 12.88 2.21
N ALA A 59 21.20 12.76 1.28
CA ALA A 59 21.14 11.71 0.28
C ALA A 59 22.34 11.79 -0.69
N ALA A 60 22.66 13.00 -1.14
CA ALA A 60 23.78 13.24 -2.07
C ALA A 60 25.15 12.91 -1.45
N TYR A 61 25.27 12.99 -0.13
CA TYR A 61 26.49 12.64 0.62
C TYR A 61 26.49 11.20 1.16
N ALA A 62 25.39 10.46 1.04
CA ALA A 62 25.35 9.07 1.46
C ALA A 62 26.13 8.23 0.45
N PRO A 63 27.12 7.42 0.88
CA PRO A 63 27.74 6.46 -0.03
C PRO A 63 26.64 5.55 -0.62
N PRO A 64 26.76 5.14 -1.89
CA PRO A 64 25.82 4.19 -2.47
C PRO A 64 25.75 2.97 -1.54
N PRO A 65 24.56 2.35 -1.37
CA PRO A 65 24.43 1.20 -0.50
C PRO A 65 25.46 0.15 -0.93
N GLU A 66 26.45 -0.10 -0.07
CA GLU A 66 27.42 -1.15 -0.33
C GLU A 66 26.63 -2.45 -0.52
N ALA A 67 26.81 -3.09 -1.67
CA ALA A 67 26.21 -4.39 -1.90
C ALA A 67 26.61 -5.29 -0.72
N PRO A 68 25.68 -6.02 -0.09
CA PRO A 68 25.99 -6.82 1.09
C PRO A 68 27.17 -7.74 0.77
N VAL A 69 28.26 -7.60 1.54
CA VAL A 69 29.42 -8.47 1.43
C VAL A 69 29.02 -9.84 1.93
N TRP A 70 28.63 -10.72 1.01
CA TRP A 70 28.34 -12.11 1.30
C TRP A 70 29.64 -12.80 1.76
N ARG A 71 29.73 -13.14 3.05
CA ARG A 71 30.68 -14.17 3.48
C ARG A 71 30.21 -15.50 2.94
N ARG A 72 30.81 -15.93 1.84
CA ARG A 72 30.66 -17.26 1.27
C ARG A 72 31.40 -18.25 2.19
N GLY A 73 30.68 -18.85 3.13
CA GLY A 73 31.23 -19.88 4.00
C GLY A 73 30.37 -20.05 5.24
N ASP A 74 29.38 -20.94 5.13
CA ASP A 74 28.89 -21.85 6.18
C ASP A 74 27.65 -22.57 5.61
N ALA A 75 27.90 -23.47 4.65
CA ALA A 75 26.90 -24.44 4.23
C ALA A 75 27.00 -25.65 5.19
N ALA A 76 25.97 -25.86 6.00
CA ALA A 76 25.71 -27.15 6.64
C ALA A 76 24.77 -27.97 5.73
N PRO A 77 24.86 -29.32 5.74
CA PRO A 77 24.28 -30.15 4.70
C PRO A 77 22.78 -30.41 4.86
N ASP A 78 22.16 -30.65 3.71
CA ASP A 78 20.84 -31.18 3.36
C ASP A 78 19.99 -31.79 4.49
N ASP A 79 18.82 -31.18 4.74
CA ASP A 79 17.53 -31.85 4.62
C ASP A 79 16.35 -30.86 4.82
N LEU A 80 15.23 -31.14 4.15
CA LEU A 80 13.91 -30.48 4.18
C LEU A 80 13.67 -29.30 3.20
N ALA A 81 12.99 -29.65 2.11
CA ALA A 81 12.07 -28.82 1.32
C ALA A 81 12.37 -27.31 1.31
N ALA A 82 13.35 -26.90 0.49
CA ALA A 82 13.54 -25.51 0.15
C ALA A 82 12.28 -24.99 -0.58
N ALA A 83 11.39 -24.32 0.15
CA ALA A 83 10.49 -23.36 -0.46
C ALA A 83 11.39 -22.34 -1.17
N ALA A 84 11.37 -22.32 -2.50
CA ALA A 84 12.12 -21.36 -3.29
C ALA A 84 11.88 -19.95 -2.72
N ASP A 85 12.95 -19.23 -2.35
CA ASP A 85 12.83 -17.84 -1.90
C ASP A 85 12.11 -17.09 -3.03
N PRO A 86 10.87 -16.60 -2.82
CA PRO A 86 10.11 -15.93 -3.88
C PRO A 86 10.78 -14.63 -4.33
N CYS A 87 11.81 -14.18 -3.61
CA CYS A 87 12.62 -13.03 -3.89
C CYS A 87 14.11 -13.37 -4.10
N GLY A 88 14.44 -14.63 -4.41
CA GLY A 88 15.81 -15.04 -4.69
C GLY A 88 16.36 -14.30 -5.90
N ASP A 89 17.58 -13.77 -5.78
CA ASP A 89 18.36 -13.26 -6.91
C ASP A 89 18.64 -14.43 -7.87
N HIS A 90 17.85 -14.54 -8.94
CA HIS A 90 18.13 -15.49 -10.01
C HIS A 90 19.32 -14.99 -10.85
N GLY A 91 20.54 -15.15 -10.31
CA GLY A 91 21.68 -15.48 -11.16
C GLY A 91 21.40 -16.85 -11.78
N GLY A 92 21.15 -16.87 -13.08
CA GLY A 92 20.60 -18.03 -13.79
C GLY A 92 21.29 -19.35 -13.48
N VAL A 93 20.55 -20.28 -12.88
CA VAL A 93 20.90 -21.70 -12.89
C VAL A 93 19.69 -22.44 -13.43
N ASN A 94 19.90 -23.04 -14.60
CA ASN A 94 18.94 -23.88 -15.30
C ASN A 94 19.01 -25.27 -14.66
N ILE A 95 17.97 -25.69 -13.94
CA ILE A 95 17.89 -27.05 -13.39
C ILE A 95 16.72 -27.76 -14.06
N GLY A 96 17.06 -28.77 -14.86
CA GLY A 96 16.13 -29.63 -15.56
C GLY A 96 15.24 -30.41 -14.58
N SER A 97 13.95 -30.43 -14.90
CA SER A 97 12.93 -31.18 -14.18
C SER A 97 12.99 -32.66 -14.57
N THR A 98 13.28 -33.54 -13.61
CA THR A 98 12.92 -34.96 -13.67
C THR A 98 11.88 -35.24 -12.59
N ALA A 99 10.61 -35.35 -13.00
CA ALA A 99 9.52 -35.80 -12.14
C ALA A 99 9.53 -37.34 -12.09
N GLN A 100 9.74 -37.91 -10.90
CA GLN A 100 9.44 -39.31 -10.60
C GLN A 100 8.10 -39.38 -9.87
N ALA A 101 7.12 -40.01 -10.51
CA ALA A 101 5.80 -40.27 -9.95
C ALA A 101 5.87 -41.49 -9.02
N GLY A 102 5.67 -41.28 -7.73
CA GLY A 102 5.40 -42.32 -6.75
C GLY A 102 3.90 -42.44 -6.52
N SER A 103 3.28 -43.49 -7.07
CA SER A 103 1.88 -43.84 -6.85
C SER A 103 1.72 -44.54 -5.50
N VAL A 104 1.00 -43.90 -4.56
CA VAL A 104 0.50 -44.54 -3.34
C VAL A 104 -0.99 -44.86 -3.54
N GLN A 105 -1.32 -46.15 -3.54
CA GLN A 105 -2.70 -46.65 -3.50
C GLN A 105 -3.25 -46.48 -2.08
N THR A 106 -4.37 -45.77 -1.95
CA THR A 106 -5.20 -45.76 -0.74
C THR A 106 -6.51 -46.49 -1.02
N SER A 107 -6.83 -47.46 -0.17
CA SER A 107 -8.10 -48.20 -0.13
C SER A 107 -9.27 -47.28 0.25
N PRO A 108 -10.50 -47.57 -0.19
CA PRO A 108 -11.66 -46.73 0.09
C PRO A 108 -12.29 -47.04 1.45
N ASP A 109 -12.48 -46.01 2.28
CA ASP A 109 -13.28 -46.07 3.50
C ASP A 109 -14.79 -45.94 3.20
N PRO A 110 -15.67 -46.68 3.93
CA PRO A 110 -17.10 -46.72 3.70
C PRO A 110 -17.85 -45.73 4.63
N PHE A 111 -17.89 -44.46 4.28
CA PHE A 111 -18.87 -43.52 4.85
C PHE A 111 -19.43 -42.61 3.76
N SER A 112 -20.45 -43.11 3.05
CA SER A 112 -21.28 -42.33 2.14
C SER A 112 -22.71 -42.33 2.65
N SER A 113 -23.11 -41.26 3.35
CA SER A 113 -24.48 -40.74 3.38
C SER A 113 -24.59 -39.57 4.37
N VAL A 114 -24.02 -38.43 4.00
CA VAL A 114 -24.52 -37.14 4.47
C VAL A 114 -25.38 -36.60 3.34
N GLY A 115 -26.63 -36.26 3.64
CA GLY A 115 -27.62 -35.80 2.67
C GLY A 115 -27.04 -34.69 1.80
N SER A 116 -27.25 -34.84 0.48
CA SER A 116 -26.90 -33.84 -0.52
C SER A 116 -27.69 -32.56 -0.23
N LEU A 117 -27.12 -31.66 0.57
CA LEU A 117 -27.49 -30.25 0.53
C LEU A 117 -27.13 -29.81 -0.89
N SER A 118 -28.15 -29.50 -1.69
CA SER A 118 -27.94 -29.02 -3.05
C SER A 118 -27.12 -27.73 -2.98
N SER A 119 -25.87 -27.77 -3.43
CA SER A 119 -25.04 -26.57 -3.52
C SER A 119 -25.79 -25.54 -4.37
N PRO A 120 -25.87 -24.27 -3.94
CA PRO A 120 -26.51 -23.22 -4.72
C PRO A 120 -25.82 -23.12 -6.07
N SER A 121 -26.59 -22.97 -7.16
CA SER A 121 -25.99 -22.82 -8.47
C SER A 121 -25.11 -21.55 -8.52
N ILE A 122 -24.03 -21.59 -9.29
CA ILE A 122 -23.14 -20.42 -9.45
C ILE A 122 -23.92 -19.16 -9.92
N GLY A 123 -25.02 -19.34 -10.65
CA GLY A 123 -25.93 -18.26 -11.04
C GLY A 123 -26.64 -17.60 -9.85
N ALA A 124 -27.08 -18.37 -8.86
CA ALA A 124 -27.66 -17.83 -7.63
C ALA A 124 -26.61 -17.04 -6.83
N LEU A 125 -25.40 -17.58 -6.69
CA LEU A 125 -24.31 -16.90 -5.99
C LEU A 125 -23.91 -15.59 -6.66
N ARG A 126 -23.92 -15.54 -8.00
CA ARG A 126 -23.67 -14.29 -8.76
C ARG A 126 -24.68 -13.19 -8.44
N ALA A 127 -25.94 -13.54 -8.23
CA ALA A 127 -26.99 -12.57 -7.89
C ALA A 127 -26.83 -12.00 -6.47
N GLU A 128 -26.15 -12.73 -5.58
CA GLU A 128 -25.88 -12.33 -4.20
C GLU A 128 -24.55 -11.58 -4.00
N LEU A 129 -23.73 -11.47 -5.05
CA LEU A 129 -22.46 -10.77 -4.96
C LEU A 129 -22.67 -9.32 -4.49
N PRO A 130 -21.87 -8.85 -3.52
CA PRO A 130 -22.01 -7.48 -3.03
C PRO A 130 -21.63 -6.50 -4.15
N SER A 131 -22.45 -5.46 -4.32
CA SER A 131 -22.17 -4.36 -5.28
C SER A 131 -20.93 -3.55 -4.90
N SER A 132 -20.54 -3.61 -3.63
CA SER A 132 -19.40 -2.92 -3.04
C SER A 132 -18.58 -3.89 -2.20
N LEU A 133 -17.27 -3.98 -2.44
CA LEU A 133 -16.40 -4.93 -1.77
C LEU A 133 -15.06 -4.28 -1.52
N TYR A 134 -14.62 -4.13 -0.27
CA TYR A 134 -13.41 -3.37 0.06
C TYR A 134 -12.11 -4.02 -0.47
N SER A 135 -12.02 -5.36 -0.48
CA SER A 135 -10.82 -6.10 -0.89
C SER A 135 -10.54 -5.96 -2.41
N PRO A 136 -9.43 -5.32 -2.82
CA PRO A 136 -8.96 -5.37 -4.21
C PRO A 136 -8.73 -6.79 -4.73
N THR A 137 -8.20 -7.68 -3.90
CA THR A 137 -7.92 -9.07 -4.28
C THR A 137 -9.20 -9.83 -4.61
N LEU A 138 -10.19 -9.82 -3.74
CA LEU A 138 -11.46 -10.52 -4.00
C LEU A 138 -12.19 -9.92 -5.22
N ARG A 139 -12.17 -8.59 -5.40
CA ARG A 139 -12.74 -7.96 -6.61
C ARG A 139 -12.07 -8.44 -7.89
N ARG A 140 -10.73 -8.54 -7.88
CA ARG A 140 -9.99 -9.08 -9.04
C ARG A 140 -10.36 -10.54 -9.30
N LEU A 141 -10.43 -11.36 -8.25
CA LEU A 141 -10.81 -12.77 -8.38
C LEU A 141 -12.22 -12.93 -8.96
N ILE A 142 -13.20 -12.16 -8.48
CA ILE A 142 -14.55 -12.13 -9.08
C ILE A 142 -14.47 -11.81 -10.57
N LYS A 143 -13.69 -10.79 -10.95
CA LYS A 143 -13.53 -10.43 -12.37
C LYS A 143 -12.83 -11.54 -13.17
N GLN A 144 -11.90 -12.29 -12.59
CA GLN A 144 -11.15 -13.33 -13.29
C GLN A 144 -11.96 -14.63 -13.45
N HIS A 145 -12.70 -15.02 -12.42
CA HIS A 145 -13.37 -16.33 -12.34
C HIS A 145 -14.87 -16.27 -12.64
N LEU A 146 -15.53 -15.15 -12.34
CA LEU A 146 -16.99 -15.04 -12.45
C LEU A 146 -17.45 -14.18 -13.63
N ALA A 147 -16.53 -13.46 -14.29
CA ALA A 147 -16.88 -12.62 -15.43
C ALA A 147 -17.01 -13.43 -16.72
N GLY A 148 -18.18 -14.04 -16.89
CA GLY A 148 -18.83 -14.13 -18.19
C GLY A 148 -19.78 -12.94 -18.38
N GLY A 149 -19.32 -11.84 -18.97
CA GLY A 149 -20.21 -10.94 -19.73
C GLY A 149 -20.78 -9.66 -19.11
N ALA A 150 -20.45 -9.24 -17.89
CA ALA A 150 -20.96 -7.95 -17.36
C ALA A 150 -19.87 -6.87 -17.36
N GLN A 151 -19.60 -6.28 -18.53
CA GLN A 151 -18.99 -4.95 -18.58
C GLN A 151 -20.02 -3.95 -18.07
N SER A 152 -19.83 -3.43 -16.86
CA SER A 152 -20.52 -2.22 -16.43
C SER A 152 -20.01 -1.07 -17.28
N SER A 153 -20.81 -0.69 -18.29
CA SER A 153 -20.66 0.57 -19.01
C SER A 153 -21.07 1.68 -18.05
N ALA A 154 -20.12 2.15 -17.25
CA ALA A 154 -20.25 3.43 -16.58
C ALA A 154 -20.14 4.51 -17.66
N LYS A 155 -21.28 5.07 -18.06
CA LYS A 155 -21.37 6.23 -18.93
C LYS A 155 -20.72 7.41 -18.20
N SER A 156 -19.53 7.82 -18.64
CA SER A 156 -18.85 9.01 -18.11
C SER A 156 -19.73 10.25 -18.30
N PRO A 157 -20.12 10.96 -17.22
CA PRO A 157 -20.65 12.30 -17.38
C PRO A 157 -19.49 13.24 -17.78
N THR A 158 -19.76 14.10 -18.76
CA THR A 158 -18.95 15.27 -19.13
C THR A 158 -18.70 16.18 -17.92
N PRO A 159 -17.54 16.88 -17.85
CA PRO A 159 -17.11 17.57 -16.64
C PRO A 159 -18.00 18.79 -16.39
N LYS A 160 -18.83 18.72 -15.35
CA LYS A 160 -19.29 19.90 -14.62
C LYS A 160 -18.28 20.16 -13.50
N VAL A 161 -18.15 21.43 -13.09
CA VAL A 161 -17.34 21.85 -11.95
C VAL A 161 -17.52 20.83 -10.81
N VAL A 162 -16.42 20.16 -10.44
CA VAL A 162 -16.46 19.14 -9.39
C VAL A 162 -16.55 19.87 -8.07
N GLU A 163 -17.65 19.67 -7.34
CA GLU A 163 -17.86 20.24 -6.01
C GLU A 163 -17.29 19.30 -4.93
N ASP A 164 -17.01 19.83 -3.73
CA ASP A 164 -16.44 19.07 -2.60
C ASP A 164 -17.24 17.80 -2.24
N HIS A 165 -18.57 17.85 -2.35
CA HIS A 165 -19.43 16.70 -2.07
C HIS A 165 -19.22 15.57 -3.08
N GLN A 166 -18.93 15.91 -4.34
CA GLN A 166 -18.66 14.94 -5.41
C GLN A 166 -17.30 14.27 -5.20
N LEU A 167 -16.31 15.00 -4.67
CA LEU A 167 -15.03 14.39 -4.25
C LEU A 167 -15.24 13.39 -3.11
N ALA A 168 -16.04 13.75 -2.09
CA ALA A 168 -16.34 12.85 -0.98
C ALA A 168 -17.00 11.55 -1.45
N ASP A 169 -17.94 11.65 -2.40
CA ASP A 169 -18.63 10.48 -2.97
C ASP A 169 -17.71 9.66 -3.88
N ALA A 170 -16.81 10.31 -4.63
CA ALA A 170 -15.78 9.63 -5.42
C ALA A 170 -14.79 8.86 -4.53
N GLU A 171 -14.36 9.44 -3.41
CA GLU A 171 -13.50 8.79 -2.41
C GLU A 171 -14.17 7.55 -1.82
N LYS A 172 -15.42 7.69 -1.34
CA LYS A 172 -16.20 6.56 -0.78
C LYS A 172 -16.39 5.47 -1.82
N SER A 173 -16.80 5.84 -3.03
CA SER A 173 -16.98 4.90 -4.15
C SER A 173 -15.69 4.17 -4.49
N THR A 174 -14.55 4.86 -4.44
CA THR A 174 -13.24 4.27 -4.71
C THR A 174 -12.78 3.34 -3.58
N ALA A 175 -13.05 3.71 -2.33
CA ALA A 175 -12.71 2.92 -1.14
C ALA A 175 -13.42 1.56 -1.16
N VAL A 176 -14.70 1.54 -1.54
CA VAL A 176 -15.49 0.30 -1.67
C VAL A 176 -15.29 -0.42 -3.01
N GLY A 177 -14.47 0.13 -3.90
CA GLY A 177 -14.17 -0.45 -5.21
C GLY A 177 -15.24 -0.28 -6.29
N ALA A 178 -16.28 0.51 -6.03
CA ALA A 178 -17.29 0.88 -7.03
C ALA A 178 -16.74 1.83 -8.10
N MET A 179 -15.72 2.63 -7.76
CA MET A 179 -14.98 3.49 -8.68
C MET A 179 -13.50 3.05 -8.78
N PRO A 180 -12.91 2.97 -9.99
CA PRO A 180 -11.48 2.75 -10.15
C PRO A 180 -10.65 3.91 -9.58
N VAL A 181 -9.53 3.59 -8.93
CA VAL A 181 -8.64 4.61 -8.36
C VAL A 181 -8.05 5.56 -9.41
N SER A 182 -7.93 5.13 -10.66
CA SER A 182 -7.50 6.00 -11.77
C SER A 182 -8.51 7.12 -12.05
N GLN A 183 -9.81 6.86 -11.91
CA GLN A 183 -10.84 7.90 -12.05
C GLN A 183 -10.76 8.90 -10.89
N LEU A 184 -10.48 8.44 -9.67
CA LEU A 184 -10.25 9.33 -8.53
C LEU A 184 -9.03 10.24 -8.74
N ARG A 185 -7.92 9.70 -9.26
CA ARG A 185 -6.73 10.52 -9.61
C ARG A 185 -7.09 11.60 -10.63
N GLN A 186 -7.85 11.24 -11.66
CA GLN A 186 -8.30 12.20 -12.66
C GLN A 186 -9.18 13.28 -12.04
N ALA A 187 -10.13 12.90 -11.18
CA ALA A 187 -10.97 13.85 -10.47
C ALA A 187 -10.13 14.83 -9.62
N TYR A 188 -9.11 14.34 -8.91
CA TYR A 188 -8.20 15.18 -8.12
C TYR A 188 -7.35 16.11 -8.98
N GLN A 189 -6.87 15.64 -10.14
CA GLN A 189 -6.09 16.46 -11.07
C GLN A 189 -6.92 17.58 -11.70
N GLN A 190 -8.20 17.32 -11.99
CA GLN A 190 -9.10 18.26 -12.62
C GLN A 190 -9.79 19.20 -11.62
N PHE A 191 -9.64 18.95 -10.33
CA PHE A 191 -10.29 19.73 -9.30
C PHE A 191 -9.67 21.16 -9.22
N PRO A 192 -10.50 22.22 -9.24
CA PRO A 192 -10.01 23.59 -9.22
C PRO A 192 -9.50 23.97 -7.82
N PHE A 193 -8.28 24.52 -7.78
CA PHE A 193 -7.66 25.10 -6.59
C PHE A 193 -7.29 26.54 -6.89
N GLU A 194 -7.39 27.40 -5.89
CA GLU A 194 -6.87 28.76 -5.98
C GLU A 194 -5.33 28.71 -6.01
N PRO A 195 -4.66 29.66 -6.70
CA PRO A 195 -3.20 29.69 -6.77
C PRO A 195 -2.53 29.67 -5.39
N GLU A 196 -3.11 30.37 -4.41
CA GLU A 196 -2.59 30.47 -3.05
C GLU A 196 -2.59 29.11 -2.33
N GLU A 197 -3.62 28.27 -2.55
CA GLU A 197 -3.69 26.93 -1.96
C GLU A 197 -2.56 26.02 -2.50
N LEU A 198 -2.08 26.28 -3.72
CA LEU A 198 -1.02 25.50 -4.34
C LEU A 198 0.37 25.89 -3.83
N GLU A 199 0.53 27.06 -3.21
CA GLU A 199 1.83 27.51 -2.66
C GLU A 199 2.17 26.84 -1.33
N ALA A 200 1.18 26.53 -0.48
CA ALA A 200 1.40 25.97 0.86
C ALA A 200 0.54 24.71 1.16
N PRO A 201 0.52 23.69 0.29
CA PRO A 201 -0.44 22.59 0.35
C PRO A 201 -0.33 21.70 1.60
N LEU A 202 0.85 21.65 2.24
CA LEU A 202 1.06 20.87 3.47
C LEU A 202 0.41 21.55 4.69
N THR A 203 0.61 22.86 4.85
CA THR A 203 0.07 23.63 5.97
C THR A 203 -1.45 23.62 5.90
N ASP A 204 -1.98 23.96 4.73
CA ASP A 204 -3.41 24.00 4.41
C ASP A 204 -4.13 22.68 4.68
N ALA A 205 -3.50 21.55 4.35
CA ALA A 205 -4.11 20.25 4.53
C ALA A 205 -4.20 19.81 6.00
N LEU A 206 -3.31 20.31 6.86
CA LEU A 206 -3.31 19.99 8.28
C LEU A 206 -4.38 20.74 9.06
N GLU A 207 -4.88 21.87 8.53
CA GLU A 207 -5.94 22.64 9.18
C GLU A 207 -7.29 21.92 9.17
N GLN A 208 -7.62 21.22 8.07
CA GLN A 208 -8.89 20.53 7.92
C GLN A 208 -8.76 19.25 7.10
N ASN A 209 -9.21 18.12 7.67
CA ASN A 209 -9.24 16.84 6.98
C ASN A 209 -10.44 16.72 6.01
N SER A 210 -10.42 17.45 4.90
CA SER A 210 -11.48 17.47 3.89
C SER A 210 -11.07 16.76 2.57
N PRO A 211 -12.04 16.34 1.73
CA PRO A 211 -11.75 15.80 0.39
C PRO A 211 -10.93 16.78 -0.47
N ARG A 212 -11.26 18.09 -0.40
CA ARG A 212 -10.51 19.15 -1.08
C ARG A 212 -9.03 19.15 -0.67
N ARG A 213 -8.75 19.09 0.64
CA ARG A 213 -7.36 19.07 1.14
C ARG A 213 -6.61 17.79 0.76
N ARG A 214 -7.28 16.63 0.73
CA ARG A 214 -6.66 15.38 0.23
C ARG A 214 -6.39 15.42 -1.28
N ALA A 215 -7.28 16.02 -2.06
CA ALA A 215 -7.06 16.26 -3.49
C ALA A 215 -5.89 17.25 -3.71
N LEU A 216 -5.78 18.29 -2.87
CA LEU A 216 -4.67 19.24 -2.88
C LEU A 216 -3.32 18.54 -2.63
N LEU A 217 -3.25 17.67 -1.61
CA LEU A 217 -2.05 16.86 -1.34
C LEU A 217 -1.71 15.94 -2.52
N PHE A 218 -2.70 15.36 -3.20
CA PHE A 218 -2.42 14.53 -4.36
C PHE A 218 -1.86 15.35 -5.54
N ARG A 219 -2.43 16.53 -5.79
CA ARG A 219 -1.94 17.46 -6.83
C ARG A 219 -0.54 17.95 -6.51
N ALA A 220 -0.28 18.28 -5.23
CA ALA A 220 1.04 18.65 -4.73
C ALA A 220 2.08 17.55 -4.98
N ALA A 221 1.78 16.30 -4.60
CA ALA A 221 2.68 15.17 -4.88
C ALA A 221 2.89 14.94 -6.40
N SER A 222 1.89 15.25 -7.22
CA SER A 222 1.97 15.10 -8.68
C SER A 222 2.85 16.14 -9.37
N ALA A 223 3.00 17.32 -8.77
CA ALA A 223 3.90 18.36 -9.27
C ALA A 223 5.38 18.13 -8.87
N GLN A 224 5.63 17.21 -7.95
CA GLN A 224 6.98 16.92 -7.44
C GLN A 224 7.72 15.89 -8.30
N GLN A 225 9.02 16.10 -8.44
CA GLN A 225 9.94 15.14 -9.08
C GLN A 225 10.90 14.49 -8.08
N VAL A 226 11.12 15.13 -6.93
CA VAL A 226 12.06 14.68 -5.90
C VAL A 226 11.37 13.65 -4.99
N PRO A 227 11.91 12.42 -4.85
CA PRO A 227 11.28 11.36 -4.04
C PRO A 227 11.02 11.74 -2.58
N THR A 228 11.94 12.49 -1.96
CA THR A 228 11.79 12.95 -0.56
C THR A 228 10.62 13.92 -0.39
N ALA A 229 10.39 14.79 -1.37
CA ALA A 229 9.24 15.72 -1.41
C ALA A 229 7.91 14.97 -1.56
N ILE A 230 7.86 14.02 -2.49
CA ILE A 230 6.67 13.16 -2.69
C ILE A 230 6.37 12.38 -1.41
N ALA A 231 7.41 11.85 -0.75
CA ALA A 231 7.27 11.12 0.51
C ALA A 231 6.70 12.01 1.63
N GLU A 232 7.11 13.26 1.74
CA GLU A 232 6.57 14.22 2.72
C GLU A 232 5.07 14.46 2.53
N VAL A 233 4.66 14.77 1.30
CA VAL A 233 3.24 14.97 0.98
C VAL A 233 2.43 13.69 1.22
N MET A 234 2.97 12.54 0.80
CA MET A 234 2.31 11.25 0.99
C MET A 234 2.14 10.92 2.47
N LYS A 235 3.13 11.17 3.34
CA LYS A 235 3.00 10.91 4.78
C LYS A 235 1.81 11.68 5.36
N VAL A 236 1.70 12.97 5.07
CA VAL A 236 0.57 13.79 5.53
C VAL A 236 -0.75 13.24 4.99
N ALA A 237 -0.80 12.87 3.71
CA ALA A 237 -2.01 12.28 3.13
C ALA A 237 -2.43 10.98 3.84
N LEU A 238 -1.47 10.11 4.18
CA LEU A 238 -1.73 8.87 4.92
C LEU A 238 -2.19 9.12 6.35
N GLU A 239 -1.60 10.09 7.05
CA GLU A 239 -2.01 10.49 8.40
C GLU A 239 -3.46 11.00 8.41
N LEU A 240 -3.84 11.84 7.46
CA LEU A 240 -5.22 12.34 7.30
C LEU A 240 -6.20 11.23 6.89
N ALA A 241 -5.75 10.24 6.11
CA ALA A 241 -6.60 9.16 5.64
C ALA A 241 -7.02 8.17 6.74
N ARG A 242 -6.20 7.99 7.79
CA ARG A 242 -6.47 7.04 8.89
C ARG A 242 -7.80 7.34 9.62
N PRO A 243 -8.02 8.53 10.21
CA PRO A 243 -9.28 8.83 10.91
C PRO A 243 -10.49 8.88 9.96
N ALA A 244 -10.27 9.11 8.66
CA ALA A 244 -11.31 9.07 7.64
C ALA A 244 -11.67 7.65 7.16
N ASN A 245 -10.97 6.60 7.62
CA ASN A 245 -11.09 5.23 7.12
C ASN A 245 -10.81 5.10 5.61
N LEU A 246 -9.89 5.92 5.12
CA LEU A 246 -9.50 6.02 3.70
C LEU A 246 -8.04 5.57 3.47
N TYR A 247 -7.39 4.98 4.48
CA TYR A 247 -5.96 4.67 4.43
C TYR A 247 -5.61 3.73 3.26
N GLU A 248 -6.34 2.63 3.11
CA GLU A 248 -6.13 1.63 2.06
C GLU A 248 -6.42 2.20 0.66
N MET A 249 -7.44 3.07 0.55
CA MET A 249 -7.73 3.80 -0.67
C MET A 249 -6.57 4.75 -1.02
N THR A 250 -6.03 5.45 -0.03
CA THR A 250 -4.91 6.39 -0.18
C THR A 250 -3.62 5.67 -0.57
N LEU A 251 -3.34 4.49 -0.01
CA LEU A 251 -2.23 3.64 -0.45
C LEU A 251 -2.34 3.29 -1.94
N ARG A 252 -3.55 2.96 -2.43
CA ARG A 252 -3.78 2.69 -3.87
C ARG A 252 -3.66 3.95 -4.71
N LEU A 253 -4.10 5.09 -4.18
CA LEU A 253 -4.03 6.39 -4.84
C LEU A 253 -2.56 6.75 -5.13
N TYR A 254 -1.70 6.66 -4.12
CA TYR A 254 -0.26 6.92 -4.19
C TYR A 254 0.58 5.73 -4.69
N GLY A 255 -0.06 4.62 -5.06
CA GLY A 255 0.64 3.37 -5.34
C GLY A 255 1.63 3.42 -6.50
N HIS A 256 1.53 4.37 -7.43
CA HIS A 256 2.55 4.55 -8.46
C HIS A 256 3.82 5.21 -7.94
N TYR A 257 3.73 6.08 -6.92
CA TYR A 257 4.90 6.66 -6.22
C TYR A 257 5.55 5.65 -5.28
N ILE A 258 4.75 4.95 -4.47
CA ILE A 258 5.24 3.96 -3.49
C ILE A 258 6.08 2.87 -4.16
N ARG A 259 5.73 2.47 -5.39
CA ARG A 259 6.48 1.49 -6.19
C ARG A 259 7.85 1.98 -6.64
N GLN A 260 8.06 3.29 -6.74
CA GLN A 260 9.31 3.89 -7.16
C GLN A 260 10.25 4.16 -5.97
N PHE A 261 9.74 4.09 -4.74
CA PHE A 261 10.55 4.29 -3.54
C PHE A 261 11.45 3.09 -3.25
N GLU A 262 12.74 3.31 -3.42
CA GLU A 262 13.80 2.40 -3.00
C GLU A 262 14.28 2.73 -1.58
N ALA A 263 14.67 1.68 -0.84
CA ALA A 263 15.16 1.83 0.52
C ALA A 263 16.48 2.61 0.52
N SER A 264 16.51 3.75 1.22
CA SER A 264 17.66 4.65 1.22
C SER A 264 17.72 5.47 2.50
N PHE A 265 18.88 6.09 2.76
CA PHE A 265 19.04 6.98 3.90
C PHE A 265 18.09 8.16 3.88
N ALA A 266 17.85 8.75 2.71
CA ALA A 266 16.97 9.90 2.52
C ALA A 266 15.49 9.59 2.85
N LEU A 267 15.07 8.35 2.61
CA LEU A 267 13.68 7.90 2.80
C LEU A 267 13.48 7.01 4.04
N ARG A 268 14.53 6.74 4.83
CA ARG A 268 14.44 5.86 6.02
C ARG A 268 13.33 6.26 7.01
N TRP A 269 13.10 7.57 7.14
CA TRP A 269 12.12 8.16 8.07
C TRP A 269 10.67 7.83 7.71
N ILE A 270 10.39 7.48 6.44
CA ILE A 270 9.06 7.04 5.97
C ILE A 270 8.98 5.51 5.79
N GLY A 271 10.05 4.77 6.13
CA GLY A 271 10.11 3.32 5.92
C GLY A 271 8.97 2.54 6.59
N PHE A 272 8.41 3.04 7.70
CA PHE A 272 7.24 2.43 8.36
C PHE A 272 5.96 2.49 7.52
N GLU A 273 5.82 3.49 6.68
CA GLU A 273 4.65 3.66 5.82
C GLU A 273 4.88 2.93 4.49
N VAL A 274 6.07 3.09 3.89
CA VAL A 274 6.40 2.56 2.56
C VAL A 274 6.54 1.04 2.56
N GLY A 275 7.27 0.46 3.51
CA GLY A 275 7.54 -0.98 3.49
C GLY A 275 6.28 -1.85 3.61
N PRO A 276 5.43 -1.65 4.63
CA PRO A 276 4.12 -2.32 4.71
C PRO A 276 3.22 -2.03 3.50
N ALA A 277 3.20 -0.79 3.01
CA ALA A 277 2.44 -0.44 1.82
C ALA A 277 2.87 -1.24 0.58
N GLN A 278 4.16 -1.52 0.42
CA GLN A 278 4.66 -2.34 -0.68
C GLN A 278 4.14 -3.79 -0.60
N PHE A 279 4.05 -4.39 0.59
CA PHE A 279 3.37 -5.68 0.75
C PHE A 279 1.92 -5.62 0.27
N TYR A 280 1.19 -4.57 0.65
CA TYR A 280 -0.21 -4.37 0.25
C TYR A 280 -0.38 -4.15 -1.26
N LEU A 281 0.58 -3.48 -1.90
CA LEU A 281 0.59 -3.28 -3.34
C LEU A 281 1.04 -4.51 -4.13
N GLY A 282 1.45 -5.59 -3.44
CA GLY A 282 1.94 -6.84 -4.03
C GLY A 282 3.44 -6.86 -4.32
N GLU A 283 4.18 -5.82 -3.94
CA GLU A 283 5.63 -5.64 -4.19
C GLU A 283 6.47 -6.28 -3.08
N ARG A 284 6.21 -7.57 -2.81
CA ARG A 284 6.75 -8.32 -1.67
C ARG A 284 8.29 -8.27 -1.56
N CYS A 285 8.99 -8.29 -2.69
CA CYS A 285 10.46 -8.27 -2.71
C CYS A 285 11.04 -6.87 -2.45
N LYS A 286 10.38 -5.81 -2.94
CA LYS A 286 10.77 -4.44 -2.56
C LYS A 286 10.56 -4.23 -1.05
N ALA A 287 9.45 -4.72 -0.52
CA ALA A 287 9.18 -4.64 0.91
C ALA A 287 10.23 -5.38 1.76
N LYS A 288 10.71 -6.55 1.30
CA LYS A 288 11.84 -7.28 1.88
C LYS A 288 13.13 -6.45 1.90
N ASN A 289 13.42 -5.72 0.82
CA ASN A 289 14.60 -4.85 0.74
C ASN A 289 14.51 -3.69 1.74
N TRP A 290 13.33 -3.08 1.89
CA TRP A 290 13.07 -2.09 2.92
C TRP A 290 13.32 -2.63 4.32
N ARG A 291 12.87 -3.86 4.61
CA ARG A 291 13.12 -4.49 5.90
C ARG A 291 14.61 -4.66 6.18
N ARG A 292 15.35 -5.26 5.26
CA ARG A 292 16.80 -5.50 5.35
C ARG A 292 17.57 -4.19 5.55
N TYR A 293 17.20 -3.15 4.81
CA TYR A 293 17.80 -1.83 4.96
C TYR A 293 17.56 -1.23 6.35
N LEU A 294 16.31 -1.25 6.84
CA LEU A 294 16.00 -0.73 8.16
C LEU A 294 16.70 -1.53 9.28
N GLU A 295 16.88 -2.83 9.05
CA GLU A 295 17.61 -3.75 9.93
C GLU A 295 19.09 -3.35 10.09
N SER A 296 19.76 -3.02 8.98
CA SER A 296 21.18 -2.66 8.98
C SER A 296 21.46 -1.34 9.70
N ILE A 297 20.52 -0.40 9.68
CA ILE A 297 20.65 0.90 10.35
C ILE A 297 20.05 0.92 11.76
N ALA A 298 19.26 -0.09 12.14
CA ALA A 298 18.60 -0.18 13.45
C ALA A 298 19.57 -0.03 14.65
N PRO A 299 20.81 -0.54 14.66
CA PRO A 299 21.73 -0.30 15.78
C PRO A 299 21.95 1.19 16.10
N ASN A 300 21.84 2.07 15.10
CA ASN A 300 22.13 3.49 15.21
C ASN A 300 20.90 4.40 15.04
N ASP A 301 19.76 3.87 14.58
CA ASP A 301 18.55 4.64 14.30
C ASP A 301 17.34 4.13 15.14
N PRO A 302 16.83 4.90 16.11
CA PRO A 302 15.72 4.49 16.96
C PRO A 302 14.39 4.33 16.20
N ASP A 303 14.20 5.06 15.11
CA ASP A 303 13.00 4.92 14.28
C ASP A 303 13.06 3.60 13.52
N ALA A 304 14.20 3.29 12.91
CA ALA A 304 14.41 2.00 12.26
C ALA A 304 14.21 0.83 13.24
N ARG A 305 14.74 0.88 14.46
CA ARG A 305 14.49 -0.15 15.50
C ARG A 305 13.02 -0.38 15.80
N ARG A 306 12.24 0.69 15.87
CA ARG A 306 10.81 0.62 16.19
C ARG A 306 10.04 -0.03 15.04
N VAL A 307 10.42 0.29 13.81
CA VAL A 307 9.78 -0.18 12.58
C VAL A 307 10.05 -1.65 12.32
N VAL A 308 11.33 -2.04 12.34
CA VAL A 308 11.84 -3.40 12.12
C VAL A 308 11.06 -4.44 12.92
N LYS A 309 10.80 -4.17 14.21
CA LYS A 309 10.11 -5.10 15.13
C LYS A 309 8.67 -5.44 14.74
N ARG A 310 8.06 -4.68 13.83
CA ARG A 310 6.68 -4.92 13.38
C ARG A 310 6.62 -5.71 12.06
N PHE A 311 7.76 -5.85 11.36
CA PHE A 311 7.78 -6.35 10.00
C PHE A 311 7.45 -7.83 9.84
N TRP A 312 7.76 -8.62 10.88
CA TRP A 312 7.59 -10.07 10.88
C TRP A 312 6.21 -10.52 10.41
N LEU A 313 5.15 -9.77 10.78
CA LEU A 313 3.78 -10.16 10.45
C LEU A 313 3.51 -10.03 8.95
N TRP A 314 3.92 -8.93 8.31
CA TRP A 314 3.71 -8.77 6.87
C TRP A 314 4.60 -9.74 6.08
N GLU A 315 5.80 -10.04 6.55
CA GLU A 315 6.68 -11.05 5.95
C GLU A 315 6.07 -12.46 6.04
N ALA A 316 5.54 -12.82 7.21
CA ALA A 316 4.83 -14.08 7.45
C ALA A 316 3.58 -14.22 6.55
N LEU A 317 2.73 -13.20 6.53
CA LEU A 317 1.48 -13.23 5.77
C LEU A 317 1.72 -13.20 4.25
N SER A 318 2.71 -12.43 3.80
CA SER A 318 3.07 -12.34 2.39
C SER A 318 3.80 -13.57 1.87
N GLY A 319 4.32 -14.43 2.76
CA GLY A 319 5.07 -15.64 2.42
C GLY A 319 6.51 -15.39 1.99
N VAL A 320 7.04 -14.18 2.23
CA VAL A 320 8.45 -13.85 1.94
C VAL A 320 9.40 -14.56 2.89
N VAL A 321 8.98 -14.74 4.14
CA VAL A 321 9.73 -15.47 5.15
C VAL A 321 8.90 -16.68 5.58
N PRO A 322 9.46 -17.90 5.55
CA PRO A 322 8.80 -19.09 6.07
C PRO A 322 8.42 -18.91 7.55
N LEU A 323 7.25 -19.38 7.96
CA LEU A 323 6.73 -19.19 9.31
C LEU A 323 7.64 -19.79 10.41
N GLY A 324 8.40 -20.84 10.09
CA GLY A 324 9.38 -21.43 11.00
C GLY A 324 10.64 -20.59 11.23
N GLN A 325 10.89 -19.56 10.42
CA GLN A 325 12.02 -18.64 10.55
C GLN A 325 11.66 -17.35 11.30
N ILE A 326 10.40 -17.20 11.73
CA ILE A 326 9.96 -16.03 12.50
C ILE A 326 10.48 -16.16 13.94
N ASP A 327 11.18 -15.13 14.42
CA ASP A 327 11.75 -15.11 15.78
C ASP A 327 10.62 -15.11 16.84
N PRO A 328 10.57 -16.13 17.74
CA PRO A 328 9.64 -16.15 18.85
C PRO A 328 9.64 -14.89 19.71
N GLU A 329 10.80 -14.26 19.92
CA GLU A 329 10.92 -13.06 20.76
C GLU A 329 10.32 -11.83 20.10
N GLU A 330 10.39 -11.69 18.78
CA GLU A 330 9.69 -10.63 18.05
C GLU A 330 8.17 -10.74 18.23
N VAL A 331 7.62 -11.96 18.11
CA VAL A 331 6.19 -12.21 18.33
C VAL A 331 5.79 -11.89 19.77
N LYS A 332 6.54 -12.37 20.77
CA LYS A 332 6.26 -12.09 22.19
C LYS A 332 6.27 -10.60 22.50
N ASN A 333 7.24 -9.88 21.96
CA ASN A 333 7.36 -8.43 22.14
C ASN A 333 6.19 -7.69 21.47
N TRP A 334 5.81 -8.07 20.25
CA TRP A 334 4.66 -7.50 19.56
C TRP A 334 3.36 -7.74 20.34
N VAL A 335 3.12 -8.95 20.85
CA VAL A 335 1.93 -9.27 21.67
C VAL A 335 1.88 -8.40 22.91
N ARG A 336 3.01 -8.26 23.63
CA ARG A 336 3.11 -7.43 24.85
C ARG A 336 2.73 -5.99 24.56
N ASN A 337 3.25 -5.42 23.48
CA ASN A 337 2.98 -4.05 23.07
C ASN A 337 1.56 -3.85 22.54
N THR A 338 0.98 -4.86 21.91
CA THR A 338 -0.35 -4.79 21.29
C THR A 338 -1.47 -4.89 22.33
N ARG A 339 -1.27 -5.59 23.45
CA ARG A 339 -2.28 -5.71 24.52
C ARG A 339 -2.74 -4.37 25.09
N GLY A 340 -1.86 -3.36 25.15
CA GLY A 340 -2.17 -2.02 25.66
C GLY A 340 -2.83 -1.09 24.63
N GLN A 341 -3.02 -1.52 23.38
CA GLN A 341 -3.59 -0.69 22.32
C GLN A 341 -5.11 -0.85 22.21
N ALA A 342 -5.75 0.14 21.59
CA ALA A 342 -7.14 0.02 21.15
C ALA A 342 -7.33 -1.24 20.30
N PHE A 343 -8.35 -2.04 20.64
CA PHE A 343 -8.63 -3.33 19.99
C PHE A 343 -7.48 -4.34 20.03
N GLY A 344 -6.52 -4.20 20.95
CA GLY A 344 -5.32 -5.04 21.02
C GLY A 344 -5.59 -6.54 21.05
N GLN A 345 -6.58 -6.98 21.83
CA GLN A 345 -6.98 -8.39 21.89
C GLN A 345 -7.48 -8.92 20.54
N ARG A 346 -8.28 -8.11 19.82
CA ARG A 346 -8.78 -8.47 18.49
C ARG A 346 -7.65 -8.53 17.47
N LYS A 347 -6.69 -7.59 17.54
CA LYS A 347 -5.50 -7.59 16.68
C LYS A 347 -4.66 -8.86 16.85
N ILE A 348 -4.42 -9.26 18.10
CA ILE A 348 -3.70 -10.50 18.43
C ILE A 348 -4.45 -11.73 17.89
N GLN A 349 -5.77 -11.80 18.11
CA GLN A 349 -6.60 -12.89 17.58
C GLN A 349 -6.54 -12.97 16.06
N LEU A 350 -6.67 -11.84 15.36
CA LEU A 350 -6.64 -11.78 13.91
C LEU A 350 -5.28 -12.21 13.35
N ALA A 351 -4.18 -11.71 13.91
CA ALA A 351 -2.83 -12.09 13.47
C ALA A 351 -2.57 -13.59 13.64
N TYR A 352 -2.91 -14.15 14.81
CA TYR A 352 -2.70 -15.57 15.09
C TYR A 352 -3.56 -16.45 14.16
N ALA A 353 -4.82 -16.07 13.98
CA ALA A 353 -5.75 -16.81 13.15
C ALA A 353 -5.31 -16.81 11.67
N MET A 354 -4.81 -15.69 11.14
CA MET A 354 -4.27 -15.65 9.78
C MET A 354 -2.99 -16.49 9.62
N VAL A 355 -2.10 -16.50 10.61
CA VAL A 355 -0.90 -17.35 10.58
C VAL A 355 -1.27 -18.84 10.64
N GLU A 356 -2.24 -19.21 11.48
CA GLU A 356 -2.80 -20.56 11.53
C GLU A 356 -3.39 -20.98 10.16
N ALA A 357 -4.08 -20.07 9.48
CA ALA A 357 -4.69 -20.32 8.18
C ALA A 357 -3.66 -20.74 7.09
N PHE A 358 -2.40 -20.30 7.23
CA PHE A 358 -1.30 -20.70 6.36
C PHE A 358 -0.52 -21.93 6.87
N GLY A 359 -1.08 -22.67 7.85
CA GLY A 359 -0.46 -23.86 8.42
C GLY A 359 0.68 -23.57 9.39
N GLY A 360 0.86 -22.30 9.80
CA GLY A 360 1.89 -21.94 10.77
C GLY A 360 1.41 -22.04 12.21
N GLN A 361 2.36 -22.32 13.09
CA GLN A 361 2.20 -22.13 14.52
C GLN A 361 3.29 -21.18 15.00
N LEU A 362 2.92 -20.07 15.64
CA LEU A 362 3.93 -19.22 16.26
C LEU A 362 4.40 -19.89 17.57
N PRO A 363 5.71 -19.92 17.86
CA PRO A 363 6.29 -20.54 19.04
C PRO A 363 6.06 -19.71 20.32
N VAL A 364 4.79 -19.56 20.72
CA VAL A 364 4.36 -18.72 21.85
C VAL A 364 3.36 -19.43 22.76
N SER A 365 3.56 -19.31 24.09
CA SER A 365 2.87 -20.09 25.14
C SER A 365 1.36 -19.87 25.28
N ASN A 366 0.77 -18.94 24.52
CA ASN A 366 -0.67 -18.61 24.57
C ASN A 366 -1.42 -18.90 23.26
N TRP A 367 -0.77 -19.54 22.28
CA TRP A 367 -1.31 -19.82 20.94
C TRP A 367 -2.71 -20.44 20.98
N ASP A 368 -2.85 -21.61 21.61
CA ASP A 368 -4.13 -22.35 21.65
C ASP A 368 -5.22 -21.59 22.39
N ARG A 369 -4.88 -20.87 23.47
CA ARG A 369 -5.85 -20.08 24.22
C ARG A 369 -6.44 -18.97 23.35
N VAL A 370 -5.60 -18.28 22.57
CA VAL A 370 -6.05 -17.20 21.67
C VAL A 370 -6.92 -17.76 20.54
N LEU A 371 -6.46 -18.84 19.89
CA LEU A 371 -7.17 -19.43 18.76
C LEU A 371 -8.48 -20.11 19.16
N ASN A 372 -8.54 -20.73 20.34
CA ASN A 372 -9.79 -21.33 20.82
C ASN A 372 -10.91 -20.30 20.95
N ALA A 373 -10.60 -19.03 21.26
CA ALA A 373 -11.60 -17.96 21.27
C ALA A 373 -12.11 -17.60 19.86
N VAL A 374 -11.27 -17.76 18.83
CA VAL A 374 -11.66 -17.56 17.42
C VAL A 374 -12.44 -18.76 16.90
N ARG A 375 -11.95 -19.98 17.13
CA ARG A 375 -12.56 -21.25 16.69
C ARG A 375 -13.94 -21.51 17.29
N ARG A 376 -14.23 -21.02 18.50
CA ARG A 376 -15.55 -21.16 19.15
C ARG A 376 -16.63 -20.24 18.59
N GLN A 377 -16.29 -19.31 17.70
CA GLN A 377 -17.29 -18.44 17.09
C GLN A 377 -18.14 -19.27 16.11
N PRO A 378 -19.47 -19.16 16.18
CA PRO A 378 -20.35 -19.97 15.34
C PRO A 378 -20.10 -19.65 13.87
N ALA A 379 -19.81 -20.67 13.07
CA ALA A 379 -19.76 -20.54 11.63
C ALA A 379 -21.19 -20.42 11.09
N GLY A 380 -21.48 -19.36 10.34
CA GLY A 380 -22.75 -19.24 9.61
C GLY A 380 -22.86 -20.25 8.47
N ALA A 381 -24.07 -20.48 7.96
CA ALA A 381 -24.34 -21.45 6.89
C ALA A 381 -23.41 -21.28 5.66
N ARG A 382 -23.16 -20.03 5.25
CA ARG A 382 -22.26 -19.71 4.13
C ARG A 382 -20.81 -20.17 4.33
N SER A 383 -20.32 -20.24 5.57
CA SER A 383 -18.98 -20.75 5.84
C SER A 383 -18.89 -22.27 5.60
N GLY A 384 -19.96 -23.01 5.92
CA GLY A 384 -20.07 -24.43 5.59
C GLY A 384 -20.10 -24.69 4.09
N GLU A 385 -20.85 -23.88 3.34
CA GLU A 385 -20.87 -23.91 1.87
C GLU A 385 -19.48 -23.62 1.28
N LEU A 386 -18.77 -22.62 1.81
CA LEU A 386 -17.41 -22.27 1.35
C LEU A 386 -16.44 -23.44 1.55
N GLU A 387 -16.49 -24.11 2.70
CA GLU A 387 -15.66 -25.27 2.99
C GLU A 387 -15.98 -26.45 2.06
N GLN A 388 -17.26 -26.71 1.82
CA GLN A 388 -17.70 -27.76 0.91
C GLN A 388 -17.23 -27.47 -0.53
N ALA A 389 -17.40 -26.25 -1.02
CA ALA A 389 -16.92 -25.85 -2.34
C ALA A 389 -15.39 -25.97 -2.48
N ALA A 390 -14.65 -25.63 -1.42
CA ALA A 390 -13.20 -25.79 -1.39
C ALA A 390 -12.77 -27.27 -1.42
N GLN A 391 -13.45 -28.13 -0.67
CA GLN A 391 -13.24 -29.59 -0.70
C GLN A 391 -13.55 -30.19 -2.07
N GLN A 392 -14.52 -29.64 -2.78
CA GLN A 392 -14.88 -30.03 -4.15
C GLN A 392 -14.04 -29.35 -5.24
N SER A 393 -13.03 -28.55 -4.85
CA SER A 393 -12.16 -27.78 -5.76
C SER A 393 -12.92 -26.87 -6.74
N GLN A 394 -14.08 -26.35 -6.33
CA GLN A 394 -14.90 -25.45 -7.14
C GLN A 394 -14.40 -24.00 -7.00
N THR A 395 -13.37 -23.64 -7.76
CA THR A 395 -12.71 -22.32 -7.66
C THR A 395 -13.69 -21.15 -7.79
N ASP A 396 -14.61 -21.19 -8.75
CA ASP A 396 -15.58 -20.11 -8.99
C ASP A 396 -16.53 -19.92 -7.78
N GLU A 397 -17.02 -21.03 -7.22
CA GLU A 397 -17.90 -21.01 -6.05
C GLU A 397 -17.17 -20.52 -4.80
N VAL A 398 -15.92 -20.95 -4.60
CA VAL A 398 -15.05 -20.45 -3.52
C VAL A 398 -14.82 -18.95 -3.62
N VAL A 399 -14.57 -18.43 -4.83
CA VAL A 399 -14.40 -16.99 -5.07
C VAL A 399 -15.69 -16.23 -4.76
N ALA A 400 -16.84 -16.74 -5.22
CA ALA A 400 -18.14 -16.10 -4.98
C ALA A 400 -18.50 -16.07 -3.49
N LEU A 401 -18.39 -17.21 -2.81
CA LEU A 401 -18.68 -17.33 -1.37
C LEU A 401 -17.71 -16.52 -0.53
N SER A 402 -16.43 -16.45 -0.90
CA SER A 402 -15.46 -15.58 -0.22
C SER A 402 -15.87 -14.10 -0.29
N ALA A 403 -16.34 -13.65 -1.46
CA ALA A 403 -16.83 -12.29 -1.64
C ALA A 403 -18.12 -12.01 -0.87
N ILE A 404 -19.07 -12.95 -0.85
CA ILE A 404 -20.32 -12.86 -0.08
C ILE A 404 -20.04 -12.82 1.42
N ILE A 405 -19.16 -13.70 1.90
CA ILE A 405 -18.76 -13.76 3.31
C ILE A 405 -18.00 -12.49 3.71
N ALA A 406 -17.15 -11.91 2.87
CA ALA A 406 -16.57 -10.60 3.16
C ALA A 406 -17.67 -9.52 3.20
N GLY A 407 -18.53 -9.51 2.18
CA GLY A 407 -19.65 -8.57 2.02
C GLY A 407 -19.17 -7.13 1.81
N ALA A 408 -20.08 -6.17 2.01
CA ALA A 408 -19.79 -4.74 1.95
C ALA A 408 -19.06 -4.19 3.19
N ARG A 409 -18.54 -5.06 4.06
CA ARG A 409 -17.84 -4.65 5.30
C ARG A 409 -16.44 -4.16 4.98
N ARG A 410 -15.95 -3.21 5.78
CA ARG A 410 -14.51 -2.90 5.79
C ARG A 410 -13.72 -4.13 6.24
N LEU A 411 -12.50 -4.27 5.74
CA LEU A 411 -11.69 -5.47 5.99
C LEU A 411 -11.33 -5.63 7.47
N ASP A 412 -11.18 -4.51 8.18
CA ASP A 412 -10.98 -4.46 9.62
C ASP A 412 -12.25 -4.81 10.41
N GLN A 413 -13.42 -4.92 9.78
CA GLN A 413 -14.69 -5.30 10.42
C GLN A 413 -15.07 -6.76 10.15
N ILE A 414 -14.35 -7.46 9.27
CA ILE A 414 -14.58 -8.88 9.04
C ILE A 414 -14.22 -9.66 10.32
N PRO A 415 -15.11 -10.53 10.84
CA PRO A 415 -14.78 -11.38 11.99
C PRO A 415 -13.56 -12.27 11.69
N PRO A 416 -12.61 -12.44 12.64
CA PRO A 416 -11.39 -13.21 12.40
C PRO A 416 -11.64 -14.63 11.87
N HIS A 417 -12.69 -15.32 12.36
CA HIS A 417 -13.01 -16.67 11.90
C HIS A 417 -13.42 -16.69 10.41
N HIS A 418 -14.14 -15.68 9.91
CA HIS A 418 -14.44 -15.56 8.47
C HIS A 418 -13.17 -15.31 7.65
N VAL A 419 -12.25 -14.48 8.15
CA VAL A 419 -10.96 -14.23 7.47
C VAL A 419 -10.19 -15.54 7.27
N VAL A 420 -10.08 -16.36 8.32
CA VAL A 420 -9.41 -17.67 8.23
C VAL A 420 -10.08 -18.60 7.24
N LYS A 421 -11.41 -18.69 7.24
CA LYS A 421 -12.15 -19.54 6.31
C LYS A 421 -11.94 -19.11 4.86
N ILE A 422 -11.95 -17.81 4.58
CA ILE A 422 -11.64 -17.27 3.24
C ILE A 422 -10.21 -17.63 2.83
N ILE A 423 -9.21 -17.39 3.70
CA ILE A 423 -7.80 -17.69 3.40
C ILE A 423 -7.60 -19.19 3.13
N GLY A 424 -8.15 -20.04 3.98
CA GLY A 424 -8.05 -21.50 3.86
C GLY A 424 -8.70 -22.01 2.57
N ALA A 425 -9.92 -21.57 2.27
CA ALA A 425 -10.65 -21.98 1.08
C ALA A 425 -9.94 -21.54 -0.22
N LEU A 426 -9.48 -20.29 -0.30
CA LEU A 426 -8.71 -19.80 -1.44
C LEU A 426 -7.41 -20.59 -1.63
N SER A 427 -6.69 -20.86 -0.54
CA SER A 427 -5.44 -21.65 -0.61
C SER A 427 -5.69 -23.08 -1.09
N GLN A 428 -6.78 -23.71 -0.62
CA GLN A 428 -7.15 -25.08 -0.97
C GLN A 428 -7.49 -25.25 -2.46
N VAL A 429 -8.03 -24.22 -3.12
CA VAL A 429 -8.34 -24.25 -4.57
C VAL A 429 -7.20 -23.73 -5.45
N GLY A 430 -5.97 -23.65 -4.91
CA GLY A 430 -4.78 -23.24 -5.67
C GLY A 430 -4.57 -21.72 -5.77
N LEU A 431 -5.37 -20.89 -5.09
CA LEU A 431 -5.25 -19.43 -5.06
C LEU A 431 -4.44 -18.94 -3.85
N ALA A 432 -3.36 -19.65 -3.49
CA ALA A 432 -2.58 -19.38 -2.28
C ALA A 432 -1.94 -17.97 -2.28
N ASP A 433 -1.43 -17.50 -3.42
CA ASP A 433 -0.88 -16.14 -3.52
C ASP A 433 -1.95 -15.06 -3.33
N ASP A 434 -3.17 -15.30 -3.78
CA ASP A 434 -4.30 -14.39 -3.58
C ASP A 434 -4.78 -14.42 -2.13
N ALA A 435 -4.80 -15.58 -1.49
CA ALA A 435 -5.06 -15.70 -0.07
C ALA A 435 -4.06 -14.88 0.77
N ARG A 436 -2.77 -14.90 0.40
CA ARG A 436 -1.72 -14.06 1.03
C ARG A 436 -1.95 -12.57 0.82
N ARG A 437 -2.28 -12.16 -0.41
CA ARG A 437 -2.61 -10.75 -0.70
C ARG A 437 -3.82 -10.29 0.12
N PHE A 438 -4.88 -11.09 0.19
CA PHE A 438 -6.05 -10.80 1.02
C PHE A 438 -5.69 -10.68 2.50
N ALA A 439 -4.86 -11.57 3.03
CA ALA A 439 -4.40 -11.50 4.42
C ALA A 439 -3.62 -10.21 4.72
N VAL A 440 -2.75 -9.77 3.80
CA VAL A 440 -2.03 -8.48 3.92
C VAL A 440 -3.00 -7.30 3.86
N GLU A 441 -4.00 -7.32 2.98
CA GLU A 441 -5.04 -6.28 2.91
C GLU A 441 -5.79 -6.15 4.24
N VAL A 442 -6.19 -7.28 4.83
CA VAL A 442 -6.86 -7.34 6.14
C VAL A 442 -5.94 -6.84 7.26
N ALA A 443 -4.67 -7.22 7.24
CA ALA A 443 -3.70 -6.80 8.25
C ALA A 443 -3.49 -5.28 8.25
N ILE A 444 -3.36 -4.67 7.05
CA ILE A 444 -3.24 -3.21 6.93
C ILE A 444 -4.51 -2.52 7.41
N ALA A 445 -5.69 -2.99 6.98
CA ALA A 445 -6.96 -2.40 7.38
C ALA A 445 -7.14 -2.41 8.91
N ALA A 446 -6.75 -3.52 9.56
CA ALA A 446 -6.82 -3.68 11.00
C ALA A 446 -5.73 -2.92 11.78
N GLY A 447 -4.80 -2.25 11.08
CA GLY A 447 -3.66 -1.54 11.67
C GLY A 447 -2.77 -2.46 12.51
N LEU A 448 -2.51 -3.68 12.01
CA LEU A 448 -1.60 -4.65 12.63
C LEU A 448 -0.14 -4.21 12.53
#